data_AF-A0A923J2C7-F1
#
_entry.id   AF-A0A923J2C7-F1
#
_cell.length_a   1.000
_cell.length_b   1.000
_cell.length_c   1.000
_cell.angle_alpha   90.00
_cell.angle_beta   90.00
_cell.angle_gamma   90.00
#
_symmetry.space_group_name_H-M   'P 1'
#
loop_
_entity.id
_entity.type
_entity.pdbx_description
1 polymer ?
#
loop_
_entity_poly.entity_id
_entity_poly.type
_entity_poly.pdbx_seq_one_letter_code
_entity_poly.pdbx_strand_id
1 'polypeptide(L)'
;MENYSNNEVSCYKDIEEYKADIKNVLNSMISINERLNFATVAEKTNIDPLVIRMYPDLRIYILEEIKHYKELQIINNKINKAVKTLLKSNKNLSFISIMDKCKFSLNVVYKNKYIKDKIIHALTQNIK
;
A
#
# COMPACT_ATOMS: atom_id res chain seq x y z
N MET A 1 1.36 -16.87 52.59
CA MET A 1 0.85 -17.35 51.30
C MET A 1 0.34 -16.13 50.55
N GLU A 2 1.22 -15.52 49.76
CA GLU A 2 0.85 -14.39 48.92
C GLU A 2 0.11 -14.92 47.70
N ASN A 3 -1.18 -14.56 47.58
CA ASN A 3 -1.98 -14.81 46.41
C ASN A 3 -1.58 -13.80 45.33
N TYR A 4 -0.68 -14.21 44.44
CA TYR A 4 -0.47 -13.56 43.16
C TYR A 4 -1.61 -13.94 42.21
N SER A 5 -2.76 -13.27 42.32
CA SER A 5 -3.71 -13.21 41.21
C SER A 5 -3.14 -12.27 40.15
N ASN A 6 -2.19 -12.78 39.36
CA ASN A 6 -1.84 -12.13 38.11
C ASN A 6 -3.04 -12.31 37.16
N ASN A 7 -3.79 -11.21 37.00
CA ASN A 7 -4.53 -10.94 35.77
C ASN A 7 -3.51 -10.88 34.62
N GLU A 8 -3.08 -12.03 34.11
CA GLU A 8 -2.39 -12.08 32.82
C GLU A 8 -3.44 -11.86 31.74
N VAL A 9 -3.70 -10.59 31.45
CA VAL A 9 -4.32 -10.16 30.20
C VAL A 9 -3.44 -10.75 29.11
N SER A 10 -3.96 -11.77 28.41
CA SER A 10 -3.31 -12.40 27.26
C SER A 10 -2.77 -11.31 26.33
N CYS A 11 -1.45 -11.10 26.32
CA CYS A 11 -0.79 -10.00 25.61
C CYS A 11 -0.66 -10.25 24.10
N TYR A 12 -1.40 -11.22 23.57
CA TYR A 12 -1.34 -11.62 22.19
C TYR A 12 -2.31 -10.80 21.37
N LYS A 13 -1.79 -10.15 20.32
CA LYS A 13 -2.62 -9.48 19.33
C LYS A 13 -3.62 -10.45 18.74
N ASP A 14 -4.82 -9.96 18.48
CA ASP A 14 -5.80 -10.72 17.71
C ASP A 14 -5.49 -10.66 16.21
N ILE A 15 -6.18 -11.50 15.43
CA ILE A 15 -5.97 -11.59 13.99
C ILE A 15 -6.28 -10.28 13.24
N GLU A 16 -7.23 -9.48 13.72
CA GLU A 16 -7.63 -8.23 13.07
C GLU A 16 -6.61 -7.12 13.36
N GLU A 17 -6.02 -7.10 14.56
CA GLU A 17 -4.88 -6.24 14.88
C GLU A 17 -3.68 -6.53 13.97
N TYR A 18 -3.35 -7.81 13.75
CA TYR A 18 -2.32 -8.18 12.78
C TYR A 18 -2.65 -7.73 11.35
N LYS A 19 -3.91 -7.88 10.90
CA LYS A 19 -4.34 -7.41 9.58
C LYS A 19 -4.22 -5.89 9.43
N ALA A 20 -4.54 -5.14 10.48
CA ALA A 20 -4.39 -3.69 10.49
C ALA A 20 -2.92 -3.27 10.38
N ASP A 21 -2.03 -3.92 11.13
CA ASP A 21 -0.59 -3.68 11.06
C ASP A 21 -0.02 -3.99 9.68
N ILE A 22 -0.42 -5.12 9.08
CA ILE A 22 -0.03 -5.48 7.72
C ILE A 22 -0.44 -4.39 6.73
N LYS A 23 -1.67 -3.88 6.79
CA LYS A 23 -2.13 -2.79 5.92
C LYS A 23 -1.30 -1.51 6.13
N ASN A 24 -1.01 -1.15 7.37
CA ASN A 24 -0.22 0.04 7.68
C ASN A 24 1.21 -0.08 7.15
N VAL A 25 1.86 -1.23 7.38
CA VAL A 25 3.19 -1.53 6.85
C VAL A 25 3.17 -1.45 5.33
N LEU A 26 2.24 -2.12 4.66
CA LEU A 26 2.15 -2.09 3.20
C LEU A 26 1.93 -0.67 2.63
N ASN A 27 1.08 0.13 3.28
CA ASN A 27 0.88 1.54 2.90
C ASN A 27 2.16 2.37 3.01
N SER A 28 2.92 2.19 4.10
CA SER A 28 4.21 2.86 4.28
C SER A 28 5.24 2.39 3.24
N MET A 29 5.31 1.09 2.96
CA MET A 29 6.21 0.54 1.94
C MET A 29 5.88 1.08 0.55
N ILE A 30 4.60 1.28 0.22
CA ILE A 30 4.21 1.92 -1.04
C ILE A 30 4.66 3.38 -1.11
N SER A 31 4.51 4.15 -0.04
CA SER A 31 4.78 5.59 -0.06
C SER A 31 6.26 5.89 -0.36
N ILE A 32 7.16 4.99 0.07
CA ILE A 32 8.60 5.08 -0.19
C ILE A 32 9.09 4.18 -1.34
N ASN A 33 8.19 3.50 -2.06
CA ASN A 33 8.52 2.57 -3.15
C ASN A 33 9.48 1.44 -2.72
N GLU A 34 9.29 0.91 -1.50
CA GLU A 34 10.02 -0.25 -0.98
C GLU A 34 9.53 -1.56 -1.61
N ARG A 35 10.41 -2.58 -1.64
CA ARG A 35 10.11 -3.89 -2.24
C ARG A 35 9.10 -4.67 -1.40
N LEU A 36 7.93 -4.94 -1.97
CA LEU A 36 6.87 -5.75 -1.36
C LEU A 36 7.16 -7.26 -1.50
N ASN A 37 7.56 -7.90 -0.42
CA ASN A 37 7.71 -9.35 -0.34
C ASN A 37 7.30 -9.87 1.05
N PHE A 38 6.95 -11.15 1.13
CA PHE A 38 6.40 -11.75 2.34
C PHE A 38 7.33 -11.59 3.55
N ALA A 39 8.61 -11.92 3.40
CA ALA A 39 9.56 -11.91 4.50
C ALA A 39 9.69 -10.51 5.12
N THR A 40 9.84 -9.48 4.29
CA THR A 40 9.95 -8.10 4.75
C THR A 40 8.67 -7.59 5.43
N VAL A 41 7.49 -7.98 4.90
CA VAL A 41 6.21 -7.59 5.52
C VAL A 41 6.06 -8.28 6.87
N ALA A 42 6.27 -9.61 6.91
CA ALA A 42 6.18 -10.41 8.13
C ALA A 42 7.11 -9.86 9.23
N GLU A 43 8.37 -9.58 8.88
CA GLU A 43 9.36 -8.97 9.77
C GLU A 43 8.89 -7.62 10.33
N LYS A 44 8.46 -6.68 9.47
CA LYS A 44 7.99 -5.35 9.90
C LYS A 44 6.68 -5.39 10.73
N THR A 45 5.94 -6.49 10.65
CA THR A 45 4.70 -6.71 11.42
C THR A 45 4.89 -7.61 12.64
N ASN A 46 6.13 -8.04 12.94
CA ASN A 46 6.43 -9.02 13.99
C ASN A 46 5.62 -10.32 13.87
N ILE A 47 5.41 -10.79 12.64
CA ILE A 47 4.75 -12.06 12.34
C ILE A 47 5.83 -13.12 12.12
N ASP A 48 6.03 -13.96 13.13
CA ASP A 48 6.97 -15.07 13.10
C ASP A 48 6.26 -16.41 12.73
N PRO A 49 7.00 -17.51 12.56
CA PRO A 49 6.39 -18.81 12.25
C PRO A 49 5.40 -19.32 13.31
N LEU A 50 5.54 -18.93 14.58
CA LEU A 50 4.62 -19.32 15.64
C LEU A 50 3.29 -18.57 15.51
N VAL A 51 3.33 -17.27 15.20
CA VAL A 51 2.14 -16.48 14.85
C VAL A 51 1.43 -17.05 13.62
N ILE A 52 2.16 -17.40 12.57
CA ILE A 52 1.58 -18.07 11.39
C ILE A 52 0.98 -19.43 11.73
N ARG A 53 1.59 -20.19 12.65
CA ARG A 53 1.01 -21.47 13.10
C ARG A 53 -0.28 -21.27 13.88
N MET A 54 -0.38 -20.22 14.69
CA MET A 54 -1.59 -19.85 15.42
C MET A 54 -2.68 -19.29 14.50
N TYR A 55 -2.29 -18.52 13.48
CA TYR A 55 -3.17 -17.88 12.51
C TYR A 55 -2.71 -18.16 11.07
N PRO A 56 -2.95 -19.37 10.53
CA PRO A 56 -2.47 -19.76 9.20
C PRO A 56 -2.95 -18.84 8.07
N ASP A 57 -4.14 -18.28 8.23
CA ASP A 57 -4.77 -17.37 7.27
C ASP A 57 -4.00 -16.07 7.07
N LEU A 58 -3.19 -15.63 8.06
CA LEU A 58 -2.34 -14.46 7.91
C LEU A 58 -1.34 -14.65 6.76
N ARG A 59 -0.87 -15.87 6.51
CA ARG A 59 0.04 -16.13 5.40
C ARG A 59 -0.62 -15.82 4.06
N ILE A 60 -1.84 -16.30 3.87
CA ILE A 60 -2.61 -16.10 2.63
C ILE A 60 -2.93 -14.61 2.49
N TYR A 61 -3.43 -14.00 3.56
CA TYR A 61 -3.77 -12.59 3.61
C TYR A 61 -2.59 -11.68 3.24
N ILE A 62 -1.40 -11.90 3.81
CA ILE A 62 -0.19 -11.12 3.45
C ILE A 62 0.12 -11.24 1.95
N LEU A 63 0.01 -12.43 1.38
CA LEU A 63 0.32 -12.66 -0.04
C LEU A 63 -0.70 -11.96 -0.97
N GLU A 64 -1.99 -11.99 -0.62
CA GLU A 64 -3.05 -11.31 -1.36
C GLU A 64 -2.89 -9.79 -1.30
N GLU A 65 -2.63 -9.24 -0.11
CA GLU A 65 -2.39 -7.82 0.09
C GLU A 65 -1.11 -7.38 -0.65
N ILE A 66 -0.01 -8.14 -0.59
CA ILE A 66 1.19 -7.84 -1.38
C ILE A 66 0.86 -7.76 -2.88
N LYS A 67 0.05 -8.69 -3.40
CA LYS A 67 -0.33 -8.68 -4.82
C LYS A 67 -1.10 -7.41 -5.15
N HIS A 68 -2.12 -7.07 -4.35
CA HIS A 68 -2.89 -5.85 -4.52
C HIS A 68 -2.01 -4.59 -4.48
N TYR A 69 -1.14 -4.48 -3.48
CA TYR A 69 -0.29 -3.31 -3.29
C TYR A 69 0.79 -3.17 -4.39
N LYS A 70 1.25 -4.28 -4.98
CA LYS A 70 2.12 -4.23 -6.18
C LYS A 70 1.42 -3.60 -7.38
N GLU A 71 0.13 -3.90 -7.59
CA GLU A 71 -0.65 -3.26 -8.65
C GLU A 71 -0.74 -1.74 -8.44
N LEU A 72 -0.94 -1.31 -7.18
CA LEU A 72 -0.91 0.11 -6.81
C LEU A 72 0.46 0.76 -7.04
N GLN A 73 1.57 0.08 -6.71
CA GLN A 73 2.93 0.58 -7.01
C GLN A 73 3.15 0.77 -8.52
N ILE A 74 2.67 -0.15 -9.36
CA ILE A 74 2.76 -0.03 -10.82
C ILE A 74 2.01 1.22 -11.30
N ILE A 75 0.80 1.44 -10.81
CA ILE A 75 -0.01 2.63 -11.12
C ILE A 75 0.72 3.91 -10.70
N ASN A 76 1.22 3.96 -9.46
CA ASN A 76 1.95 5.10 -8.92
C ASN A 76 3.19 5.42 -9.75
N ASN A 77 3.98 4.40 -10.10
CA ASN A 77 5.18 4.55 -10.90
C ASN A 77 4.85 5.06 -12.32
N LYS A 78 3.75 4.60 -12.91
CA LYS A 78 3.28 5.07 -14.23
C LYS A 78 2.93 6.56 -14.18
N ILE A 79 2.15 6.98 -13.19
CA ILE A 79 1.73 8.37 -12.99
C ILE A 79 2.94 9.26 -12.70
N ASN A 80 3.81 8.86 -11.76
CA ASN A 80 5.01 9.61 -11.42
C ASN A 80 5.94 9.79 -12.62
N LYS A 81 6.12 8.75 -13.44
CA LYS A 81 6.91 8.83 -14.67
C LYS A 81 6.26 9.76 -15.70
N ALA A 82 4.93 9.70 -15.86
CA ALA A 82 4.20 10.60 -16.75
C ALA A 82 4.38 12.07 -16.35
N VAL A 83 4.19 12.40 -15.07
CA VAL A 83 4.38 13.76 -14.53
C VAL A 83 5.81 14.24 -14.78
N LYS A 84 6.82 13.45 -14.37
CA LYS A 84 8.24 13.78 -14.60
C LYS A 84 8.53 14.05 -16.08
N THR A 85 7.94 13.28 -16.99
CA THR A 85 8.16 13.45 -18.42
C THR A 85 7.47 14.71 -18.96
N LEU A 86 6.25 15.00 -18.54
CA LEU A 86 5.50 16.19 -18.97
C LEU A 86 6.18 17.48 -18.51
N LEU A 87 6.61 17.52 -17.24
CA LEU A 87 7.36 18.64 -16.67
C LEU A 87 8.67 18.87 -17.42
N LYS A 88 9.45 17.81 -17.69
CA LYS A 88 10.69 17.91 -18.47
C LYS A 88 10.48 18.42 -19.89
N SER A 89 9.31 18.19 -20.47
CA SER A 89 8.96 18.66 -21.82
C SER A 89 8.33 20.06 -21.82
N ASN A 90 8.32 20.78 -20.68
CA ASN A 90 7.63 22.06 -20.50
C ASN A 90 6.16 22.04 -20.95
N LYS A 91 5.51 20.87 -20.88
CA LYS A 91 4.09 20.72 -21.21
C LYS A 91 3.25 21.05 -19.99
N ASN A 92 2.10 21.67 -20.22
CA ASN A 92 1.16 21.95 -19.16
C ASN A 92 0.67 20.65 -18.49
N LEU A 93 0.71 20.63 -17.16
CA LEU A 93 0.25 19.50 -16.37
C LEU A 93 -1.27 19.62 -16.22
N SER A 94 -2.01 18.68 -16.81
CA SER A 94 -3.46 18.62 -16.70
C SER A 94 -3.90 17.19 -16.48
N PHE A 95 -5.12 17.01 -15.97
CA PHE A 95 -5.68 15.67 -15.74
C PHE A 95 -5.64 14.81 -17.01
N ILE A 96 -6.05 15.40 -18.13
CA ILE A 96 -6.03 14.74 -19.44
C ILE A 96 -4.59 14.45 -19.88
N SER A 97 -3.63 15.38 -19.72
CA SER A 97 -2.27 15.15 -20.17
C SER A 97 -1.56 14.03 -19.40
N ILE A 98 -1.81 13.91 -18.09
CA ILE A 98 -1.32 12.77 -17.28
C ILE A 98 -1.98 11.47 -17.69
N MET A 99 -3.32 11.46 -17.83
CA MET A 99 -4.10 10.30 -18.24
C MET A 99 -3.61 9.73 -19.58
N ASP A 100 -3.48 10.58 -20.59
CA ASP A 100 -3.03 10.23 -21.93
C ASP A 100 -1.60 9.70 -21.91
N LYS A 101 -0.70 10.36 -21.17
CA LYS A 101 0.69 9.92 -21.03
C LYS A 101 0.79 8.56 -20.32
N CYS A 102 -0.12 8.29 -19.39
CA CYS A 102 -0.28 6.99 -18.74
C CYS A 102 -1.02 5.98 -19.61
N LYS A 103 -1.55 6.34 -20.79
CA LYS A 103 -2.41 5.48 -21.61
C LYS A 103 -3.58 4.89 -20.83
N PHE A 104 -4.13 5.62 -19.88
CA PHE A 104 -5.36 5.22 -19.21
C PHE A 104 -6.54 5.70 -20.04
N SER A 105 -7.51 4.83 -20.31
CA SER A 105 -8.75 5.26 -20.95
C SER A 105 -9.62 5.99 -19.93
N LEU A 106 -10.44 6.92 -20.42
CA LEU A 106 -11.36 7.69 -19.57
C LEU A 106 -12.25 6.78 -18.70
N ASN A 107 -12.73 5.67 -19.28
CA ASN A 107 -13.52 4.65 -18.57
C ASN A 107 -12.73 3.99 -17.43
N VAL A 108 -11.45 3.65 -17.64
CA VAL A 108 -10.59 3.05 -16.60
C VAL A 108 -10.41 4.04 -15.45
N VAL A 109 -10.15 5.31 -15.75
CA VAL A 109 -9.95 6.34 -14.72
C VAL A 109 -11.22 6.58 -13.91
N TYR A 110 -12.39 6.63 -14.55
CA TYR A 110 -13.65 6.87 -13.82
C TYR A 110 -14.11 5.66 -13.01
N LYS A 111 -13.85 4.42 -13.47
CA LYS A 111 -14.19 3.21 -12.71
C LYS A 111 -13.20 2.90 -11.58
N ASN A 112 -11.96 3.37 -11.70
CA ASN A 112 -10.92 3.15 -10.69
C ASN A 112 -10.67 4.43 -9.89
N LYS A 113 -11.34 4.54 -8.73
CA LYS A 113 -11.21 5.68 -7.82
C LYS A 113 -9.75 5.96 -7.43
N TYR A 114 -8.94 4.92 -7.21
CA TYR A 114 -7.53 5.08 -6.85
C TYR A 114 -6.74 5.80 -7.95
N ILE A 115 -6.89 5.40 -9.21
CA ILE A 115 -6.21 6.05 -10.35
C ILE A 115 -6.64 7.51 -10.44
N LYS A 116 -7.94 7.79 -10.36
CA LYS A 116 -8.49 9.15 -10.41
C LYS A 116 -7.89 10.02 -9.30
N ASP A 117 -7.97 9.57 -8.05
CA ASP A 117 -7.51 10.31 -6.88
C ASP A 117 -5.99 10.53 -6.95
N LYS A 118 -5.24 9.54 -7.45
CA LYS A 118 -3.78 9.66 -7.60
C LYS A 118 -3.38 10.68 -8.68
N ILE A 119 -4.09 10.75 -9.80
CA ILE A 119 -3.86 11.78 -10.83
C ILE A 119 -4.18 13.17 -10.25
N ILE A 120 -5.30 13.33 -9.54
CA ILE A 120 -5.68 14.60 -8.90
C ILE A 120 -4.61 15.03 -7.91
N HIS A 121 -4.16 14.13 -7.04
CA HIS A 121 -3.10 14.40 -6.08
C HIS A 121 -1.79 14.79 -6.78
N ALA A 122 -1.43 14.11 -7.87
CA ALA A 122 -0.23 14.46 -8.62
C ALA A 122 -0.32 15.87 -9.24
N LEU A 123 -1.51 16.31 -9.67
CA LEU A 123 -1.72 17.68 -10.13
C LEU A 123 -1.56 18.67 -8.99
N THR A 124 -2.25 18.48 -7.87
CA THR A 124 -2.22 19.44 -6.75
C THR A 124 -0.83 19.63 -6.16
N GLN A 125 0.01 18.58 -6.14
CA GLN A 125 1.41 18.68 -5.70
C GLN A 125 2.32 19.47 -6.66
N ASN A 126 1.88 19.71 -7.90
CA ASN A 126 2.67 20.36 -8.95
C ASN A 126 2.02 21.63 -9.51
N ILE A 127 0.87 22.05 -8.98
CA ILE A 127 0.32 23.39 -9.18
C ILE A 127 1.11 24.30 -8.22
N LYS A 128 2.18 24.89 -8.73
CA LYS A 128 2.89 26.02 -8.11
C LYS A 128 2.80 27.21 -9.05
#